data_AF-A0A0F9S3S0-F1
#
_entry.id   AF-A0A0F9S3S0-F1
#
_cell.length_a   1.000
_cell.length_b   1.000
_cell.length_c   1.000
_cell.angle_alpha   90.00
_cell.angle_beta   90.00
_cell.angle_gamma   90.00
#
_symmetry.space_group_name_H-M   'P 1'
#
loop_
_entity.id
_entity.type
_entity.pdbx_description
1 polymer ?
#
loop_
_entity_poly.entity_id
_entity_poly.type
_entity_poly.pdbx_seq_one_letter_code
_entity_poly.pdbx_strand_id
1 'polypeptide(L)'
;MREVINTKDKRPAITEEQLFDTCDTYVEQYGKEPSQQAIKALIGGSAGTIGPLLRAWKEKKANDEQAVLAMPEHIRDGGMTIIATWWQSIQPTINDMITAAQKLADEKVYKAEIIRQDTIAELAEQEQENDRLMLQIEEVNAESQKEIDALKLQLSKSQSAYKKERTEKEEVKLKLARVEGECASLNKQISQHTTTSKADNTLKE
;
A
#
# COMPACT_ATOMS: atom_id res chain seq x y z
N MET A 1 -9.57 -54.85 -38.01
CA MET A 1 -8.83 -54.14 -39.09
C MET A 1 -7.70 -53.38 -38.42
N ARG A 2 -6.47 -53.54 -38.91
CA ARG A 2 -5.24 -53.07 -38.28
C ARG A 2 -5.15 -51.54 -38.37
N GLU A 3 -5.02 -50.87 -37.22
CA GLU A 3 -4.61 -49.47 -37.17
C GLU A 3 -3.17 -49.33 -37.68
N VAL A 4 -3.01 -48.42 -38.65
CA VAL A 4 -1.71 -48.04 -39.20
C VAL A 4 -1.07 -47.07 -38.23
N ILE A 5 -0.18 -47.57 -37.36
CA ILE A 5 0.66 -46.72 -36.53
C ILE A 5 1.79 -46.18 -37.42
N ASN A 6 1.60 -44.94 -37.86
CA ASN A 6 2.61 -44.14 -38.55
C ASN A 6 3.71 -43.72 -37.55
N THR A 7 4.74 -44.55 -37.35
CA THR A 7 5.90 -44.18 -36.54
C THR A 7 6.94 -43.44 -37.38
N LYS A 8 6.72 -42.14 -37.60
CA LYS A 8 7.82 -41.20 -37.88
C LYS A 8 7.97 -40.27 -36.68
N ASP A 9 8.29 -40.85 -35.52
CA ASP A 9 8.89 -40.12 -34.42
C ASP A 9 10.27 -39.62 -34.87
N LYS A 10 10.33 -38.35 -35.28
CA LYS A 10 11.60 -37.65 -35.48
C LYS A 10 12.25 -37.50 -34.10
N ARG A 11 13.18 -38.40 -33.79
CA ARG A 11 14.09 -38.23 -32.64
C ARG A 11 14.75 -36.85 -32.73
N PRO A 12 14.96 -36.16 -31.60
CA PRO A 12 15.57 -34.83 -31.58
C PRO A 12 16.90 -34.83 -32.35
N ALA A 13 17.16 -33.75 -33.07
CA ALA A 13 18.43 -33.58 -33.76
C ALA A 13 19.56 -33.59 -32.74
N ILE A 14 20.58 -34.42 -32.96
CA ILE A 14 21.76 -34.48 -32.10
C ILE A 14 22.47 -33.13 -32.16
N THR A 15 22.75 -32.54 -31.00
CA THR A 15 23.53 -31.30 -30.92
C THR A 15 25.03 -31.59 -30.95
N GLU A 16 25.81 -30.59 -31.37
CA GLU A 16 27.27 -30.67 -31.43
C GLU A 16 27.87 -30.96 -30.05
N GLU A 17 27.41 -30.24 -29.03
CA GLU A 17 27.82 -30.41 -27.63
C GLU A 17 27.61 -31.84 -27.13
N GLN A 18 26.42 -32.41 -27.35
CA GLN A 18 26.12 -33.79 -26.96
C GLN A 18 27.04 -34.80 -27.63
N LEU A 19 27.40 -34.59 -28.90
CA LEU A 19 28.30 -35.47 -29.62
C LEU A 19 29.73 -35.34 -29.12
N PHE A 20 30.20 -34.12 -28.86
CA PHE A 20 31.57 -33.85 -28.42
C PHE A 20 31.81 -34.41 -27.01
N ASP A 21 30.91 -34.16 -26.07
CA ASP A 21 30.98 -34.71 -24.71
C ASP A 21 30.99 -36.25 -24.71
N THR A 22 30.18 -36.86 -25.59
CA THR A 22 30.15 -38.31 -25.75
C THR A 22 31.47 -38.83 -26.33
N CYS A 23 32.08 -38.12 -27.29
CA CYS A 23 33.37 -38.50 -27.86
C CYS A 23 34.49 -38.39 -26.82
N ASP A 24 34.50 -37.34 -26.01
CA ASP A 24 35.47 -37.14 -24.93
C ASP A 24 35.36 -38.24 -23.88
N THR A 25 34.13 -38.48 -23.40
CA THR A 25 33.84 -39.59 -22.45
C THR A 25 34.27 -40.95 -23.01
N TYR A 26 34.04 -41.19 -24.30
CA TYR A 26 34.44 -42.45 -24.94
C TYR A 26 35.97 -42.61 -24.98
N VAL A 27 36.72 -41.54 -25.25
CA VAL A 27 38.18 -41.61 -25.23
C VAL A 27 38.70 -41.83 -23.82
N GLU A 28 38.15 -41.16 -22.82
CA GLU A 28 38.54 -41.37 -21.42
C GLU A 28 38.30 -42.81 -20.96
N GLN A 29 37.17 -43.41 -21.36
CA GLN A 29 36.81 -44.77 -20.95
C GLN A 29 37.58 -45.86 -21.69
N TYR A 30 37.83 -45.70 -22.99
CA TYR A 30 38.34 -46.77 -23.84
C TYR A 30 39.76 -46.52 -24.38
N GLY A 31 40.33 -45.33 -24.14
CA GLY A 31 41.68 -44.96 -24.57
C GLY A 31 41.90 -44.97 -26.09
N LYS A 32 40.82 -44.90 -26.87
CA LYS A 32 40.87 -45.00 -28.35
C LYS A 32 39.87 -44.06 -29.00
N GLU A 33 40.16 -43.66 -30.23
CA GLU A 33 39.27 -42.77 -30.97
C GLU A 33 37.89 -43.39 -31.23
N PRO A 34 36.81 -42.63 -31.02
CA PRO A 34 35.47 -43.10 -31.32
C PRO A 34 35.27 -43.30 -32.82
N SER A 35 34.65 -44.43 -33.18
CA SER A 35 34.17 -44.67 -34.55
C SER A 35 32.74 -44.13 -34.70
N GLN A 36 32.36 -43.79 -35.94
CA GLN A 36 31.00 -43.31 -36.23
C GLN A 36 29.92 -44.32 -35.79
N GLN A 37 30.21 -45.62 -35.86
CA GLN A 37 29.30 -46.67 -35.39
C GLN A 37 29.20 -46.70 -33.86
N ALA A 38 30.32 -46.49 -33.15
CA ALA A 38 30.36 -46.46 -31.69
C ALA A 38 29.54 -45.28 -31.13
N ILE A 39 29.73 -44.08 -31.67
CA ILE A 39 28.97 -42.89 -31.26
C ILE A 39 27.49 -43.04 -31.61
N LYS A 40 27.18 -43.56 -32.81
CA LYS A 40 25.78 -43.84 -33.21
C LYS A 40 25.09 -44.84 -32.27
N ALA A 41 25.82 -45.81 -31.72
CA ALA A 41 25.28 -46.75 -30.75
C ALA A 41 24.99 -46.12 -29.37
N LEU A 42 25.74 -45.08 -28.99
CA LEU A 42 25.62 -44.39 -27.69
C LEU A 42 24.53 -43.31 -27.68
N ILE A 43 24.50 -42.44 -28.69
CA ILE A 43 23.59 -41.27 -28.74
C ILE A 43 22.52 -41.37 -29.82
N GLY A 44 22.55 -42.41 -30.66
CA GLY A 44 21.63 -42.56 -31.79
C GLY A 44 21.98 -41.64 -32.97
N GLY A 45 21.02 -41.36 -33.84
CA GLY A 45 21.16 -40.39 -34.94
C GLY A 45 21.48 -40.95 -36.33
N SER A 46 21.41 -40.07 -37.32
CA SER A 46 21.72 -40.42 -38.71
C SER A 46 23.23 -40.33 -38.96
N ALA A 47 23.76 -41.24 -39.77
CA ALA A 47 25.18 -41.22 -40.14
C ALA A 47 25.58 -39.90 -40.82
N GLY A 48 24.67 -39.29 -41.59
CA GLY A 48 24.88 -37.99 -42.22
C GLY A 48 25.02 -36.82 -41.25
N THR A 49 24.51 -36.94 -40.02
CA THR A 49 24.64 -35.91 -38.97
C THR A 49 25.89 -36.14 -38.11
N ILE A 50 26.18 -37.39 -37.76
CA ILE A 50 27.32 -37.74 -36.88
C ILE A 50 28.66 -37.60 -37.61
N GLY A 51 28.71 -37.93 -38.90
CA GLY A 51 29.97 -37.94 -39.67
C GLY A 51 30.70 -36.59 -39.69
N PRO A 52 30.03 -35.49 -40.08
CA PRO A 52 30.63 -34.16 -40.07
C PRO A 52 31.05 -33.70 -38.67
N LEU A 53 30.21 -33.91 -37.66
CA LEU A 53 30.48 -33.51 -36.27
C LEU A 53 31.65 -34.28 -35.65
N LEU A 54 31.73 -35.60 -35.90
CA LEU A 54 32.85 -36.42 -35.44
C LEU A 54 34.17 -35.96 -36.07
N ARG A 55 34.15 -35.54 -37.34
CA ARG A 55 35.32 -34.96 -37.99
C ARG A 55 35.73 -33.63 -37.36
N ALA A 56 34.77 -32.74 -37.11
CA ALA A 56 35.02 -31.46 -36.44
C ALA A 56 35.62 -31.66 -35.03
N TRP A 57 35.11 -32.63 -34.26
CA TRP A 57 35.67 -32.99 -32.97
C TRP A 57 37.13 -33.49 -33.08
N LYS A 58 37.43 -34.36 -34.07
CA LYS A 58 38.81 -34.82 -34.31
C LYS A 58 39.76 -33.69 -34.70
N GLU A 59 39.30 -32.77 -35.54
CA GLU A 59 40.09 -31.60 -35.95
C GLU A 59 40.35 -30.65 -34.77
N LYS A 60 39.35 -30.40 -33.91
CA LYS A 60 39.50 -29.62 -32.67
C LYS A 60 40.52 -30.25 -31.72
N LYS A 61 40.37 -31.56 -31.46
CA LYS A 61 41.27 -32.30 -30.57
C LYS A 61 42.71 -32.32 -31.09
N ALA A 62 42.91 -32.53 -32.39
CA ALA A 62 44.23 -32.48 -32.99
C ALA A 62 44.87 -31.10 -32.88
N ASN A 63 44.09 -30.02 -33.01
CA ASN A 63 44.58 -28.65 -32.87
C ASN A 63 44.94 -28.32 -31.41
N ASP A 64 44.12 -28.74 -30.45
CA ASP A 64 44.37 -28.56 -29.02
C ASP A 64 45.62 -29.36 -28.56
N GLU A 65 45.75 -30.61 -29.00
CA GLU A 65 46.95 -31.43 -28.73
C GLU A 65 48.20 -30.83 -29.37
N GLN A 66 48.10 -30.30 -30.60
CA GLN A 66 49.20 -29.62 -31.27
C GLN A 66 49.61 -28.32 -30.57
N ALA A 67 48.66 -27.58 -30.01
CA ALA A 67 48.92 -26.37 -29.23
C ALA A 67 49.65 -26.68 -27.91
N VAL A 68 49.30 -27.79 -27.24
CA VAL A 68 49.96 -28.24 -26.01
C VAL A 68 51.37 -28.79 -26.28
N LEU A 69 51.56 -29.53 -27.37
CA LEU A 69 52.87 -30.07 -27.77
C LEU A 69 53.86 -29.00 -28.26
N ALA A 70 53.37 -27.85 -28.74
CA ALA A 70 54.20 -26.80 -29.33
C ALA A 70 54.65 -25.70 -28.36
N MET A 71 54.13 -25.66 -27.12
CA MET A 71 54.49 -24.62 -26.16
C MET A 71 55.58 -25.12 -25.19
N PRO A 72 56.81 -24.57 -25.26
CA PRO A 72 57.86 -24.91 -24.31
C PRO A 72 57.45 -24.54 -22.88
N GLU A 73 57.78 -25.38 -21.90
CA GLU A 73 57.36 -25.20 -20.50
C GLU A 73 57.76 -23.85 -19.90
N HIS A 74 58.95 -23.33 -20.26
CA HIS A 74 59.42 -22.03 -19.80
C HIS A 74 58.55 -20.85 -20.30
N ILE A 75 57.89 -20.98 -21.47
CA ILE A 75 56.96 -19.97 -21.98
C ILE A 75 55.63 -20.05 -21.22
N ARG A 76 55.13 -21.26 -20.97
CA ARG A 76 53.91 -21.49 -20.17
C ARG A 76 54.08 -20.93 -18.75
N ASP A 77 55.16 -21.30 -18.08
CA ASP A 77 55.39 -20.94 -16.68
C ASP A 77 55.71 -19.43 -16.54
N GLY A 78 56.44 -18.86 -17.50
CA GLY A 78 56.66 -17.42 -17.60
C GLY A 78 55.35 -16.64 -17.82
N GLY A 79 54.47 -17.13 -18.69
CA GLY A 79 53.14 -16.55 -18.91
C GLY A 79 52.27 -16.58 -17.65
N MET A 80 52.24 -17.71 -16.95
CA MET A 80 51.51 -17.83 -15.67
C MET A 80 52.07 -16.90 -14.59
N THR A 81 53.39 -16.70 -14.56
CA THR A 81 54.04 -15.77 -13.62
C THR A 81 53.66 -14.31 -13.90
N ILE A 82 53.58 -13.92 -15.18
CA ILE A 82 53.15 -12.57 -15.58
C ILE A 82 51.69 -12.33 -15.18
N ILE A 83 50.80 -13.30 -15.44
CA ILE A 83 49.39 -13.22 -15.04
C ILE A 83 49.28 -13.12 -13.51
N ALA A 84 50.02 -13.93 -12.77
CA ALA A 84 50.02 -13.90 -11.31
C ALA A 84 50.53 -12.56 -10.75
N THR A 85 51.60 -12.01 -11.33
CA THR A 85 52.17 -10.71 -10.94
C THR A 85 51.19 -9.58 -11.21
N TRP A 86 50.52 -9.62 -12.36
CA TRP A 86 49.51 -8.62 -12.72
C TRP A 86 48.30 -8.69 -11.78
N TRP A 87 47.82 -9.90 -11.46
CA TRP A 87 46.77 -10.10 -10.48
C TRP A 87 47.15 -9.58 -9.09
N GLN A 88 48.35 -9.92 -8.61
CA GLN A 88 48.87 -9.43 -7.32
C GLN A 88 49.02 -7.90 -7.31
N SER A 89 49.35 -7.28 -8.44
CA SER A 89 49.47 -5.82 -8.53
C SER A 89 48.12 -5.11 -8.46
N ILE A 90 47.04 -5.73 -8.95
CA ILE A 90 45.69 -5.13 -8.97
C ILE A 90 44.93 -5.44 -7.67
N GLN A 91 45.26 -6.54 -6.99
CA GLN A 91 44.59 -7.00 -5.78
C GLN A 91 44.49 -5.93 -4.66
N PRO A 92 45.53 -5.10 -4.38
CA PRO A 92 45.41 -4.01 -3.42
C PRO A 92 44.35 -2.99 -3.82
N THR A 93 44.31 -2.58 -5.10
CA THR A 93 43.31 -1.62 -5.61
C THR A 93 41.89 -2.17 -5.50
N ILE A 94 41.70 -3.46 -5.80
CA ILE A 94 40.40 -4.13 -5.63
C ILE A 94 40.00 -4.13 -4.14
N ASN A 95 40.92 -4.49 -3.25
CA ASN A 95 40.67 -4.50 -1.81
C ASN A 95 40.33 -3.10 -1.27
N ASP A 96 41.04 -2.06 -1.74
CA ASP A 96 40.76 -0.67 -1.38
C ASP A 96 39.37 -0.25 -1.84
N MET A 97 38.99 -0.62 -3.07
CA MET A 97 37.64 -0.35 -3.59
C MET A 97 36.56 -1.07 -2.80
N ILE A 98 36.76 -2.34 -2.46
CA ILE A 98 35.82 -3.11 -1.63
C ILE A 98 35.69 -2.48 -0.25
N THR A 99 36.80 -2.14 0.39
CA THR A 99 36.82 -1.53 1.72
C THR A 99 36.14 -0.16 1.71
N ALA A 100 36.42 0.66 0.69
CA ALA A 100 35.78 1.97 0.52
C ALA A 100 34.27 1.83 0.29
N ALA A 101 33.84 0.87 -0.54
CA ALA A 101 32.43 0.60 -0.78
C ALA A 101 31.71 0.11 0.47
N GLN A 102 32.33 -0.79 1.24
CA GLN A 102 31.81 -1.28 2.53
C GLN A 102 31.66 -0.13 3.53
N LYS A 103 32.71 0.69 3.72
CA LYS A 103 32.66 1.83 4.63
C LYS A 103 31.55 2.82 4.26
N LEU A 104 31.41 3.13 2.96
CA LEU A 104 30.36 4.03 2.49
C LEU A 104 28.95 3.43 2.69
N ALA A 105 28.80 2.12 2.47
CA ALA A 105 27.55 1.42 2.74
C ALA A 105 27.21 1.47 4.23
N ASP A 106 28.17 1.17 5.12
CA ASP A 106 27.99 1.19 6.57
C ASP A 106 27.64 2.61 7.07
N GLU A 107 28.31 3.64 6.56
CA GLU A 107 27.99 5.03 6.89
C GLU A 107 26.57 5.42 6.46
N LYS A 108 26.12 4.96 5.29
CA LYS A 108 24.75 5.21 4.81
C LYS A 108 23.72 4.47 5.65
N VAL A 109 23.97 3.21 5.98
CA VAL A 109 23.09 2.40 6.83
C VAL A 109 22.99 3.03 8.22
N TYR A 110 24.12 3.43 8.81
CA TYR A 110 24.15 4.10 10.11
C TYR A 110 23.36 5.41 10.11
N LYS A 111 23.56 6.27 9.10
CA LYS A 111 22.79 7.52 8.97
C LYS A 111 21.30 7.26 8.77
N ALA A 112 20.94 6.29 7.95
CA ALA A 112 19.55 5.90 7.73
C ALA A 112 18.90 5.38 9.02
N GLU A 113 19.64 4.63 9.83
CA GLU A 113 19.15 4.11 11.11
C GLU A 113 18.93 5.23 12.13
N ILE A 114 19.84 6.22 12.21
CA ILE A 114 19.62 7.41 13.05
C ILE A 114 18.35 8.15 12.61
N ILE A 115 18.24 8.47 11.32
CA ILE A 115 17.07 9.19 10.79
C ILE A 115 15.78 8.40 11.08
N ARG A 116 15.82 7.07 10.91
CA ARG A 116 14.69 6.19 11.21
C ARG A 116 14.31 6.26 12.69
N GLN A 117 15.27 6.22 13.60
CA GLN A 117 15.03 6.32 15.04
C GLN A 117 14.44 7.68 15.42
N ASP A 118 15.01 8.77 14.90
CA ASP A 118 14.52 10.13 15.13
C ASP A 118 13.09 10.30 14.61
N THR A 119 12.81 9.79 13.40
CA THR A 119 11.48 9.84 12.80
C THR A 119 10.46 9.03 13.60
N ILE A 120 10.85 7.86 14.13
CA ILE A 120 9.99 7.04 14.99
C ILE A 120 9.68 7.77 16.30
N ALA A 121 10.68 8.43 16.89
CA ALA A 121 10.49 9.20 18.12
C ALA A 121 9.55 10.39 17.89
N GLU A 122 9.74 11.14 16.80
CA GLU A 122 8.87 12.26 16.42
C GLU A 122 7.44 11.79 16.13
N LEU A 123 7.27 10.66 15.44
CA LEU A 123 5.95 10.09 15.18
C LEU A 123 5.24 9.69 16.48
N ALA A 124 5.95 9.07 17.43
CA ALA A 124 5.38 8.69 18.71
C ALA A 124 4.93 9.92 19.53
N GLU A 125 5.70 11.02 19.50
CA GLU A 125 5.32 12.28 20.14
C GLU A 125 4.06 12.89 19.48
N GLN A 126 4.00 12.88 18.15
CA GLN A 126 2.83 13.37 17.41
C GLN A 126 1.57 12.53 17.64
N GLU A 127 1.71 11.20 17.73
CA GLU A 127 0.60 10.30 18.08
C GLU A 127 0.08 10.59 19.50
N GLN A 128 0.98 10.76 20.47
CA GLN A 128 0.59 11.12 21.83
C GLN A 128 -0.12 12.48 21.91
N GLU A 129 0.36 13.47 21.17
CA GLU A 129 -0.27 14.79 21.13
C GLU A 129 -1.64 14.75 20.45
N ASN A 130 -1.80 13.97 19.38
CA ASN A 130 -3.09 13.75 18.74
C ASN A 130 -4.09 13.09 19.69
N ASP A 131 -3.69 12.06 20.43
CA ASP A 131 -4.54 11.41 21.44
C ASP A 131 -4.98 12.40 22.53
N ARG A 132 -4.05 13.26 22.99
CA ARG A 132 -4.34 14.32 23.95
C ARG A 132 -5.36 15.32 23.40
N LEU A 133 -5.18 15.78 22.16
CA LEU A 133 -6.10 16.72 21.51
C LEU A 133 -7.48 16.11 21.28
N MET A 134 -7.54 14.82 20.92
CA MET A 134 -8.81 14.09 20.77
C MET A 134 -9.59 14.03 22.08
N LEU A 135 -8.91 13.74 23.20
CA LEU A 135 -9.54 13.78 24.53
C LEU A 135 -10.05 15.18 24.89
N GLN A 136 -9.28 16.23 24.58
CA GLN A 136 -9.72 17.62 24.81
C GLN A 136 -10.95 17.98 23.96
N ILE A 137 -10.99 17.56 22.70
CA ILE A 137 -12.14 17.78 21.83
C ILE A 137 -13.37 17.06 22.39
N GLU A 138 -13.21 15.83 22.86
CA GLU A 138 -14.31 15.06 23.46
C GLU A 138 -14.84 15.73 24.74
N GLU A 139 -13.95 16.21 25.61
CA GLU A 139 -14.32 16.94 26.82
C GLU A 139 -15.08 18.23 26.51
N VAL A 140 -14.55 19.06 25.60
CA VAL A 140 -15.19 20.32 25.19
C VAL A 140 -16.54 20.06 24.51
N ASN A 141 -16.65 19.03 23.68
CA ASN A 141 -17.92 18.65 23.05
C ASN A 141 -18.94 18.17 24.08
N ALA A 142 -18.53 17.36 25.05
CA ALA A 142 -19.40 16.89 26.12
C ALA A 142 -19.92 18.07 26.96
N GLU A 143 -19.06 19.03 27.29
CA GLU A 143 -19.45 20.21 28.06
C GLU A 143 -20.38 21.14 27.25
N SER A 144 -20.04 21.40 25.98
CA SER A 144 -20.88 22.18 25.08
C SER A 144 -22.26 21.55 24.89
N GLN A 145 -22.33 20.21 24.81
CA GLN A 145 -23.58 19.49 24.68
C GLN A 145 -24.45 19.63 25.94
N LYS A 146 -23.87 19.56 27.14
CA LYS A 146 -24.59 19.83 28.40
C LYS A 146 -25.14 21.25 28.43
N GLU A 147 -24.36 22.24 28.01
CA GLU A 147 -24.79 23.63 27.98
C GLU A 147 -25.94 23.85 26.99
N ILE A 148 -25.84 23.26 25.79
CA ILE A 148 -26.91 23.29 24.79
C ILE A 148 -28.20 22.69 25.36
N ASP A 149 -28.13 21.56 26.04
CA ASP A 149 -29.31 20.91 26.60
C ASP A 149 -29.91 21.69 27.78
N ALA A 150 -29.07 22.32 28.61
CA ALA A 150 -29.52 23.23 29.66
C ALA A 150 -30.23 24.46 29.08
N LEU A 151 -29.69 25.08 28.03
CA LEU A 151 -30.29 26.22 27.34
C LEU A 151 -31.61 25.84 26.66
N LYS A 152 -31.69 24.68 26.01
CA LYS A 152 -32.94 24.16 25.44
C LYS A 152 -34.01 23.97 26.51
N LEU A 153 -33.65 23.45 27.68
CA LEU A 153 -34.57 23.27 28.79
C LEU A 153 -35.08 24.63 29.31
N GLN A 154 -34.19 25.61 29.49
CA GLN A 154 -34.56 26.97 29.90
C GLN A 154 -35.48 27.63 28.87
N LEU A 155 -35.16 27.50 27.59
CA LEU A 155 -35.99 28.02 26.49
C LEU A 155 -37.39 27.41 26.51
N SER A 156 -37.49 26.09 26.67
CA SER A 156 -38.77 25.38 26.77
C SER A 156 -39.61 25.88 27.97
N LYS A 157 -38.97 26.04 29.14
CA LYS A 157 -39.64 26.60 30.33
C LYS A 157 -40.15 28.02 30.08
N SER A 158 -39.31 28.89 29.54
CA SER A 158 -39.69 30.28 29.23
C SER A 158 -40.82 30.35 28.21
N GLN A 159 -40.80 29.51 27.17
CA GLN A 159 -41.88 29.44 26.19
C GLN A 159 -43.20 28.98 26.82
N SER A 160 -43.15 28.01 27.73
CA SER A 160 -44.34 27.54 28.45
C SER A 160 -44.92 28.64 29.37
N ALA A 161 -44.06 29.38 30.06
CA ALA A 161 -44.46 30.50 30.92
C ALA A 161 -45.09 31.63 30.08
N TYR A 162 -44.46 32.00 28.97
CA TYR A 162 -44.99 33.00 28.04
C TYR A 162 -46.36 32.62 27.47
N LYS A 163 -46.57 31.33 27.14
CA LYS A 163 -47.89 30.84 26.69
C LYS A 163 -48.95 30.99 27.78
N LYS A 164 -48.62 30.64 29.04
CA LYS A 164 -49.54 30.79 30.19
C LYS A 164 -49.90 32.25 30.45
N GLU A 165 -48.90 33.12 30.50
CA GLU A 165 -49.11 34.56 30.70
C GLU A 165 -49.95 35.16 29.57
N ARG A 166 -49.73 34.72 28.32
CA ARG A 166 -50.55 35.11 27.18
C ARG A 166 -52.01 34.66 27.34
N THR A 167 -52.26 33.42 27.77
CA THR A 167 -53.64 32.95 28.00
C THR A 167 -54.32 33.70 29.14
N GLU A 168 -53.61 33.93 30.25
CA GLU A 168 -54.12 34.69 31.40
C GLU A 168 -54.45 36.14 31.00
N LYS A 169 -53.60 36.78 30.19
CA LYS A 169 -53.84 38.12 29.66
C LYS A 169 -55.11 38.19 28.81
N GLU A 170 -55.36 37.19 27.96
CA GLU A 170 -56.58 37.13 27.16
C GLU A 170 -57.83 36.86 28.04
N GLU A 171 -57.73 36.02 29.06
CA GLU A 171 -58.81 35.84 30.04
C GLU A 171 -59.13 37.12 30.80
N VAL A 172 -58.11 37.86 31.25
CA VAL A 172 -58.30 39.14 31.94
C VAL A 172 -58.95 40.17 31.02
N LYS A 173 -58.55 40.26 29.75
CA LYS A 173 -59.22 41.12 28.77
C LYS A 173 -60.69 40.77 28.58
N LEU A 174 -61.03 39.48 28.49
CA LEU A 174 -62.42 39.04 28.39
C LEU A 174 -63.24 39.43 29.63
N LYS A 175 -62.67 39.25 30.83
CA LYS A 175 -63.31 39.67 32.09
C LYS A 175 -63.49 41.19 32.14
N LEU A 176 -62.49 41.96 31.72
CA LEU A 176 -62.56 43.42 31.65
C LEU A 176 -63.69 43.86 30.72
N ALA A 177 -63.73 43.34 29.49
CA ALA A 177 -64.77 43.65 28.51
C ALA A 177 -66.18 43.31 29.03
N ARG A 178 -66.32 42.22 29.77
CA ARG A 178 -67.58 41.85 30.42
C ARG A 178 -68.00 42.87 31.48
N VAL A 179 -67.08 43.24 32.39
CA VAL A 179 -67.35 44.23 33.44
C VAL A 179 -67.66 45.60 32.83
N GLU A 180 -66.93 46.02 31.79
CA GLU A 180 -67.20 47.25 31.05
C GLU A 180 -68.60 47.24 30.42
N GLY A 181 -69.03 46.11 29.84
CA GLY A 181 -70.38 45.92 29.31
C GLY A 181 -71.47 45.95 30.39
N GLU A 182 -71.22 45.34 31.55
CA GLU A 182 -72.12 45.37 32.71
C GLU A 182 -72.25 46.82 33.25
N CYS A 183 -71.14 47.54 33.41
CA CYS A 183 -71.11 48.96 33.79
C CYS A 183 -71.87 49.85 32.80
N ALA A 184 -71.66 49.65 31.49
CA ALA A 184 -72.38 50.41 30.46
C ALA A 184 -73.89 50.16 30.51
N SER A 185 -74.30 48.91 30.77
CA SER A 185 -75.71 48.53 30.90
C SER A 185 -76.35 49.14 32.15
N LEU A 186 -75.66 49.07 33.31
CA LEU A 186 -76.09 49.73 34.54
C LEU A 186 -76.22 51.25 34.37
N ASN A 187 -75.25 51.88 33.70
CA ASN A 187 -75.30 53.31 33.43
C ASN A 187 -76.50 53.69 32.54
N LYS A 188 -76.86 52.84 31.57
CA LYS A 188 -78.07 52.98 30.76
C LYS A 188 -79.35 52.85 31.59
N GLN A 189 -79.40 51.89 32.52
CA GLN A 189 -80.53 51.74 33.44
C GLN A 189 -80.69 52.96 34.38
N ILE A 190 -79.58 53.47 34.92
CA ILE A 190 -79.57 54.68 35.76
C ILE A 190 -80.08 55.90 34.98
N SER A 191 -79.65 56.08 33.74
CA SER A 191 -80.13 57.18 32.87
C SER A 191 -81.62 57.02 32.49
N GLN A 192 -82.13 55.80 32.34
CA GLN A 192 -83.56 55.54 32.13
C GLN A 192 -84.39 55.82 33.39
N HIS A 193 -83.90 55.45 34.57
CA HIS A 193 -84.58 55.76 35.85
C HIS A 193 -84.56 57.26 36.19
N THR A 194 -83.51 57.99 35.84
CA THR A 194 -83.45 59.45 36.07
C THR A 194 -84.33 60.24 35.09
N THR A 195 -84.58 59.73 33.89
CA THR A 195 -85.50 60.33 32.92
C THR A 195 -86.96 60.01 33.21
N THR A 196 -87.28 58.79 33.68
CA THR A 196 -88.63 58.41 34.15
C THR A 196 -88.99 59.08 35.49
N SER A 197 -88.06 59.19 36.44
CA SER A 197 -88.29 59.93 37.69
C SER A 197 -88.52 61.43 37.48
N LYS A 198 -88.00 62.03 36.39
CA LYS A 198 -88.33 63.41 36.00
C LYS A 198 -89.69 63.53 35.31
N ALA A 199 -90.16 62.48 34.62
CA ALA A 199 -91.47 62.45 33.97
C ALA A 199 -92.62 62.17 34.97
N ASP A 200 -92.38 61.37 36.01
CA ASP A 200 -93.36 61.11 37.07
C ASP A 200 -93.58 62.31 38.01
N ASN A 201 -92.60 63.22 38.08
CA ASN A 201 -92.72 64.44 38.90
C ASN A 201 -93.42 65.60 38.17
N THR A 202 -93.58 65.53 36.83
CA THR A 202 -94.35 66.51 36.02
C THR A 202 -95.79 66.10 35.75
N LEU A 203 -96.20 64.88 36.12
CA LEU A 203 -97.59 64.38 36.02
C LEU A 203 -98.36 64.49 37.34
N LYS A 204 -97.75 65.05 38.40
CA LYS A 204 -98.35 65.25 39.73
C LYS A 204 -98.60 66.72 40.11
N GLU A 205 -98.43 67.65 39.17
CA GLU A 205 -98.93 69.04 39.28
C GLU A 205 -100.09 69.24 38.33
#